data_AF-A0AAV7PZZ7-F1
#
_entry.id   AF-A0AAV7PZZ7-F1
#
_cell.length_a   1.000
_cell.length_b   1.000
_cell.length_c   1.000
_cell.angle_alpha   90.00
_cell.angle_beta   90.00
_cell.angle_gamma   90.00
#
_symmetry.space_group_name_H-M   'P 1'
#
loop_
_entity.id
_entity.type
_entity.pdbx_description
1 polymer ?
#
loop_
_entity_poly.entity_id
_entity_poly.type
_entity_poly.pdbx_seq_one_letter_code
_entity_poly.pdbx_strand_id
1 'polypeptide(L)' 'TGTLRARYVVCTIKGTLEASCLRGVYSAQVAELVTFTRVCHVSARLRVTIYTDSQYGFGIVHDFGQL' A
#
# COMPACT_ATOMS: atom_id res chain seq x y z
N THR A 1 17.25 -4.59 21.40
CA THR A 1 17.47 -4.71 19.94
C THR A 1 16.15 -4.46 19.22
N GLY A 2 16.12 -3.60 18.20
CA GLY A 2 14.89 -3.32 17.44
C GLY A 2 14.59 -4.41 16.41
N THR A 3 13.32 -4.78 16.25
CA THR A 3 12.87 -5.70 15.19
C THR A 3 12.34 -4.89 14.02
N LEU A 4 12.95 -5.03 12.84
CA LEU A 4 12.35 -4.50 11.61
C LEU A 4 11.04 -5.25 11.35
N ARG A 5 9.94 -4.51 11.12
CA ARG A 5 8.62 -5.10 10.83
C ARG A 5 7.98 -4.28 9.72
N ALA A 6 7.65 -4.92 8.61
CA ALA A 6 6.85 -4.30 7.56
C ALA A 6 5.36 -4.42 7.88
N ARG A 7 4.61 -3.38 7.53
CA ARG A 7 3.15 -3.29 7.70
C ARG A 7 2.58 -2.49 6.54
N TYR A 8 1.32 -2.69 6.24
CA TYR A 8 0.57 -1.81 5.35
C TYR A 8 -0.68 -1.27 6.04
N VAL A 9 -1.16 -0.13 5.56
CA VAL A 9 -2.40 0.49 6.01
C VAL A 9 -3.10 1.11 4.81
N VAL A 10 -4.40 0.91 4.73
CA VAL A 10 -5.32 1.61 3.83
C VAL A 10 -6.24 2.46 4.68
N CYS A 11 -6.22 3.77 4.47
CA CYS A 11 -7.02 4.71 5.23
C CYS A 11 -7.65 5.78 4.34
N THR A 12 -8.61 6.48 4.93
CA THR A 12 -9.21 7.70 4.39
C THR A 12 -9.12 8.79 5.43
N ILE A 13 -9.52 10.02 5.08
CA ILE A 13 -9.67 11.12 6.04
C ILE A 13 -10.62 10.79 7.21
N LYS A 14 -11.52 9.81 7.04
CA LYS A 14 -12.49 9.38 8.06
C LYS A 14 -11.97 8.26 8.97
N GLY A 15 -10.82 7.68 8.66
CA GLY A 15 -10.21 6.61 9.45
C GLY A 15 -9.65 5.46 8.62
N THR A 16 -9.19 4.43 9.33
CA THR A 16 -8.55 3.23 8.75
C THR A 16 -9.60 2.27 8.20
N LEU A 17 -9.43 1.84 6.94
CA LEU A 17 -10.26 0.82 6.30
C LEU A 17 -9.66 -0.57 6.51
N GLU A 18 -8.33 -0.69 6.40
CA GLU A 18 -7.62 -1.96 6.56
C GLU A 18 -6.20 -1.69 7.06
N ALA A 19 -5.66 -2.55 7.94
CA ALA A 19 -4.28 -2.50 8.37
C ALA A 19 -3.80 -3.88 8.78
N SER A 20 -2.58 -4.27 8.39
CA SER A 20 -2.02 -5.56 8.82
C SER A 20 -0.50 -5.57 8.85
N CYS A 21 0.04 -6.50 9.64
CA CYS A 21 1.48 -6.78 9.66
C CYS A 21 1.85 -7.79 8.57
N LEU A 22 2.93 -7.52 7.86
CA LEU A 22 3.45 -8.44 6.84
C LEU A 22 4.48 -9.37 7.49
N ARG A 23 4.01 -10.56 7.89
CA ARG A 23 4.89 -11.59 8.48
C ARG A 23 5.94 -12.04 7.46
N GLY A 24 7.20 -12.09 7.87
CA GLY A 24 8.30 -12.47 6.99
C GLY A 24 8.74 -11.41 5.97
N VAL A 25 8.09 -10.24 5.96
CA VAL A 25 8.49 -9.10 5.12
C VAL A 25 9.16 -8.03 5.97
N TYR A 26 10.28 -7.54 5.48
CA TYR A 26 11.08 -6.50 6.14
C TYR A 26 11.32 -5.28 5.24
N SER A 27 11.13 -5.40 3.93
CA SER A 27 11.27 -4.29 2.97
C SER A 27 10.05 -3.38 3.02
N ALA A 28 10.31 -2.07 3.13
CA ALA A 28 9.29 -1.04 2.98
C ALA A 28 8.71 -1.03 1.55
N GLN A 29 9.55 -1.18 0.52
CA GLN A 29 9.08 -1.18 -0.88
C GLN A 29 8.05 -2.28 -1.15
N VAL A 30 8.27 -3.49 -0.61
CA VAL A 30 7.31 -4.59 -0.72
C VAL A 30 6.02 -4.25 0.03
N ALA A 31 6.12 -3.62 1.20
CA ALA A 31 4.96 -3.19 1.95
C ALA A 31 4.10 -2.19 1.16
N GLU A 32 4.72 -1.23 0.48
CA GLU A 32 4.03 -0.26 -0.38
C GLU A 32 3.27 -0.94 -1.53
N LEU A 33 3.90 -1.91 -2.22
CA LEU A 33 3.23 -2.65 -3.29
C LEU A 33 2.05 -3.48 -2.78
N VAL A 34 2.19 -4.06 -1.58
CA VAL A 34 1.07 -4.73 -0.91
C VAL A 34 -0.03 -3.72 -0.59
N THR A 35 0.31 -2.52 -0.09
CA THR A 35 -0.67 -1.45 0.15
C THR A 35 -1.49 -1.17 -1.10
N PHE A 36 -0.88 -0.88 -2.26
CA PHE A 36 -1.64 -0.59 -3.49
C PHE A 36 -2.53 -1.75 -3.91
N THR A 37 -2.02 -2.98 -3.83
CA THR A 37 -2.80 -4.18 -4.10
C THR A 37 -4.03 -4.23 -3.20
N ARG A 38 -3.88 -3.95 -1.90
CA ARG A 38 -4.99 -3.95 -0.94
C ARG A 38 -5.97 -2.79 -1.17
N VAL A 39 -5.50 -1.60 -1.53
CA VAL A 39 -6.37 -0.48 -1.89
C VAL A 39 -7.28 -0.84 -3.07
N CYS A 40 -6.74 -1.47 -4.12
CA CYS A 40 -7.52 -1.90 -5.28
C CYS A 40 -8.62 -2.92 -4.90
N HIS A 41 -8.32 -3.86 -4.00
CA HIS A 41 -9.31 -4.83 -3.52
C HIS A 41 -10.41 -4.16 -2.69
N VAL A 42 -10.04 -3.32 -1.73
CA VAL A 42 -11.01 -2.60 -0.86
C VAL A 42 -11.86 -1.63 -1.66
N SER A 43 -11.29 -1.02 -2.70
CA SER A 43 -11.94 -0.03 -3.56
C SER A 43 -12.51 -0.63 -4.85
N ALA A 44 -12.73 -1.94 -4.88
CA ALA A 44 -13.20 -2.62 -6.08
C ALA A 44 -14.49 -1.97 -6.61
N ARG A 45 -14.54 -1.74 -7.92
CA ARG A 45 -15.66 -1.09 -8.65
C ARG A 45 -15.89 0.39 -8.31
N LEU A 46 -14.99 1.02 -7.55
CA LEU A 46 -15.01 2.45 -7.29
C LEU A 46 -13.96 3.16 -8.14
N ARG A 47 -14.20 4.43 -8.45
CA ARG A 47 -13.14 5.34 -8.91
C ARG A 47 -12.55 6.02 -7.68
N VAL A 48 -11.27 5.79 -7.43
CA VAL A 48 -10.58 6.31 -6.25
C VAL A 48 -9.28 7.01 -6.63
N THR A 49 -8.92 8.03 -5.85
CA THR A 49 -7.61 8.67 -5.89
C THR A 49 -6.81 8.18 -4.70
N ILE A 50 -5.65 7.57 -4.95
CA ILE A 50 -4.76 7.05 -3.91
C ILE A 50 -3.65 8.07 -3.68
N TYR A 51 -3.46 8.48 -2.44
CA TYR A 51 -2.33 9.32 -2.03
C TYR A 51 -1.26 8.44 -1.40
N THR A 52 -0.01 8.61 -1.81
CA THR A 52 1.15 7.88 -1.30
C THR A 52 2.32 8.85 -1.14
N ASP A 53 3.10 8.71 -0.08
CA ASP A 53 4.37 9.40 0.13
C ASP A 53 5.56 8.61 -0.47
N SER A 54 5.32 7.37 -0.92
CA SER A 54 6.32 6.53 -1.55
C SER A 54 6.53 6.90 -3.02
N GLN A 55 7.63 7.61 -3.31
CA GLN A 55 8.06 7.89 -4.69
C GLN A 55 8.31 6.60 -5.48
N TYR A 56 8.84 5.56 -4.82
CA TYR A 56 9.00 4.23 -5.43
C TYR A 56 7.65 3.66 -5.85
N GLY A 57 6.67 3.69 -4.93
CA GLY A 57 5.32 3.21 -5.19
C GLY A 57 4.64 3.92 -6.35
N PHE A 58 4.72 5.26 -6.35
CA PHE A 58 4.23 6.11 -7.43
C PHE A 58 4.84 5.71 -8.79
N GLY A 59 6.18 5.57 -8.86
CA GLY A 59 6.88 5.18 -10.07
C GLY A 59 6.41 3.82 -10.60
N ILE A 60 6.41 2.79 -9.76
CA ILE A 60 6.01 1.44 -10.17
C ILE A 60 4.57 1.39 -10.70
N VAL A 61 3.63 2.05 -10.03
CA VAL A 61 2.23 2.06 -10.47
C VAL A 61 2.06 2.80 -11.80
N HIS A 62 2.82 3.88 -12.04
CA HIS A 62 2.75 4.60 -13.31
C HIS A 62 3.48 3.91 -14.46
N ASP A 63 4.55 3.17 -14.19
CA ASP A 63 5.29 2.41 -15.20
C ASP A 63 4.54 1.15 -15.64
N PHE A 64 3.91 0.43 -14.70
CA PHE A 64 3.32 -0.89 -14.96
C PHE A 64 1.80 -0.98 -14.80
N GLY A 65 1.15 -0.02 -14.13
CA GLY A 65 -0.28 -0.07 -13.84
C GLY A 65 -1.20 0.30 -15.02
N GLN A 66 -0.63 0.67 -16.16
CA GLN A 66 -1.36 0.96 -17.41
C GLN A 66 -1.31 -0.20 -18.43
N LEU A 67 -0.54 -1.26 -18.14
CA LEU A 67 -0.40 -2.46 -18.98
C LEU A 67 -1.63 -3.37 -18.85
#